data_AF-A0A495KYJ1-F1
#
_entry.id   AF-A0A495KYJ1-F1
#
_cell.length_a   1.000
_cell.length_b   1.000
_cell.length_c   1.000
_cell.angle_alpha   90.00
_cell.angle_beta   90.00
_cell.angle_gamma   90.00
#
_symmetry.space_group_name_H-M   'P 1'
#
loop_
_entity.id
_entity.type
_entity.pdbx_description
1 polymer ?
#
loop_
_entity_poly.entity_id
_entity_poly.type
_entity_poly.pdbx_seq_one_letter_code
_entity_poly.pdbx_strand_id
1 'polypeptide(L)'
;MRIEIWADVVCPWAYIGKRRLERGLAAWEGEDVEVVWRPFRIDPTAPAGAEPLDELLRDPWVDAELRACAPHLTTEQNRTRVAELAAAEGLGPRWGAGWRVSSGQAHRLIALALREGGPRLQDAVVEGVLHAHFVAAEDIGSAAVLDRVAREAGFPEGGPLLSGDAGEREVRELLLRGRAIGVRTSPTFTVGGRALAGAQEGEAVLEFAAEAARAAERGPARMPEEVERLRLAESLLGAADPLGALTLLAPLLEEHSADRNVLRLAARCYARSAQLGRAERTLADLLAQEPGDAYAHRLMGSVLRRRGEGERAAPHLRLASAMAPEYD
;
A
#
# COMPACT_ATOMS: atom_id res chain seq x y z
N MET A 1 13.02 -17.21 -6.82
CA MET A 1 12.07 -16.09 -7.02
C MET A 1 11.66 -15.40 -5.70
N ARG A 2 11.10 -14.18 -5.77
CA ARG A 2 10.51 -13.45 -4.62
C ARG A 2 9.00 -13.26 -4.81
N ILE A 3 8.22 -13.58 -3.78
CA ILE A 3 6.78 -13.32 -3.68
C ILE A 3 6.56 -12.21 -2.66
N GLU A 4 5.91 -11.12 -3.07
CA GLU A 4 5.44 -10.10 -2.13
C GLU A 4 3.95 -10.33 -1.80
N ILE A 5 3.63 -10.45 -0.51
CA ILE A 5 2.28 -10.61 0.01
C ILE A 5 1.80 -9.27 0.55
N TRP A 6 0.92 -8.61 -0.21
CA TRP A 6 0.26 -7.39 0.23
C TRP A 6 -0.97 -7.75 1.06
N ALA A 7 -0.89 -7.52 2.36
CA ALA A 7 -1.94 -7.95 3.28
C ALA A 7 -2.07 -7.02 4.47
N ASP A 8 -3.28 -6.98 5.02
CA ASP A 8 -3.53 -6.38 6.32
C ASP A 8 -3.57 -7.49 7.38
N VAL A 9 -2.94 -7.26 8.53
CA VAL A 9 -2.86 -8.25 9.62
C VAL A 9 -4.18 -8.39 10.38
N VAL A 10 -5.15 -7.51 10.14
CA VAL A 10 -6.53 -7.64 10.61
C VAL A 10 -7.43 -8.39 9.62
N CYS A 11 -6.90 -8.84 8.48
CA CYS A 11 -7.64 -9.62 7.50
C CYS A 11 -7.52 -11.12 7.80
N PRO A 12 -8.61 -11.85 8.08
CA PRO A 12 -8.53 -13.28 8.40
C PRO A 12 -8.01 -14.12 7.22
N TRP A 13 -8.31 -13.70 5.99
CA TRP A 13 -7.81 -14.35 4.78
C TRP A 13 -6.30 -14.22 4.60
N ALA A 14 -5.66 -13.21 5.20
CA ALA A 14 -4.19 -13.11 5.17
C ALA A 14 -3.53 -14.28 5.93
N TYR A 15 -4.09 -14.66 7.09
CA TYR A 15 -3.54 -15.75 7.90
C TYR A 15 -3.87 -17.14 7.31
N ILE A 16 -5.09 -17.31 6.80
CA ILE A 16 -5.45 -18.51 6.02
C ILE A 16 -4.54 -18.64 4.79
N GLY A 17 -4.32 -17.55 4.06
CA GLY A 17 -3.42 -17.50 2.91
C GLY A 17 -1.97 -17.83 3.27
N LYS A 18 -1.48 -17.36 4.43
CA LYS A 18 -0.15 -17.73 4.97
C LYS A 18 -0.02 -19.25 5.10
N ARG A 19 -0.96 -19.89 5.82
CA ARG A 19 -0.94 -21.35 6.03
C ARG A 19 -0.99 -22.15 4.73
N ARG A 20 -1.84 -21.73 3.80
CA ARG A 20 -1.92 -22.35 2.47
C ARG A 20 -0.60 -22.26 1.72
N LEU A 21 0.02 -21.08 1.72
CA LEU A 21 1.31 -20.87 1.07
C LEU A 21 2.41 -21.69 1.74
N GLU A 22 2.50 -21.73 3.06
CA GLU A 22 3.48 -22.54 3.81
C GLU A 22 3.36 -24.03 3.50
N ARG A 23 2.13 -24.55 3.46
CA ARG A 23 1.87 -25.94 3.04
C ARG A 23 2.32 -26.19 1.62
N GLY A 24 2.05 -25.25 0.71
CA GLY A 24 2.53 -25.31 -0.67
C GLY A 24 4.06 -25.32 -0.76
N LEU A 25 4.72 -24.43 -0.01
CA LEU A 25 6.18 -24.32 0.03
C LEU A 25 6.84 -25.58 0.57
N ALA A 26 6.25 -26.24 1.56
CA ALA A 26 6.75 -27.51 2.09
C ALA A 26 6.72 -28.65 1.06
N ALA A 27 5.82 -28.58 0.06
CA ALA A 27 5.72 -29.54 -1.03
C ALA A 27 6.35 -29.03 -2.35
N TRP A 28 6.97 -27.85 -2.34
CA TRP A 28 7.48 -27.20 -3.54
C TRP A 28 8.83 -27.78 -3.97
N GLU A 29 8.90 -28.30 -5.19
CA GLU A 29 10.14 -28.83 -5.78
C GLU A 29 10.80 -27.86 -6.79
N GLY A 30 10.31 -26.63 -6.88
CA GLY A 30 10.83 -25.61 -7.78
C GLY A 30 12.02 -24.83 -7.22
N GLU A 31 12.28 -23.65 -7.80
CA GLU A 31 13.33 -22.75 -7.32
C GLU A 31 13.03 -22.19 -5.92
N ASP A 32 14.09 -21.72 -5.24
CA ASP A 32 13.99 -21.08 -3.93
C ASP A 32 13.02 -19.90 -3.95
N VAL A 33 12.11 -19.87 -2.97
CA VAL A 33 11.10 -18.83 -2.83
C VAL A 33 11.39 -17.98 -1.60
N GLU A 34 11.61 -16.69 -1.83
CA GLU A 34 11.66 -15.70 -0.76
C GLU A 34 10.29 -15.04 -0.62
N VAL A 35 9.71 -15.04 0.57
CA VAL A 35 8.42 -14.43 0.86
C VAL A 35 8.64 -13.13 1.64
N VAL A 36 8.06 -12.03 1.15
CA VAL A 36 8.13 -10.72 1.80
C VAL A 36 6.73 -10.19 2.02
N TRP A 37 6.44 -9.73 3.23
CA TRP A 37 5.16 -9.12 3.58
C TRP A 37 5.18 -7.61 3.32
N ARG A 38 4.10 -7.10 2.72
CA ARG A 38 3.90 -5.70 2.39
C ARG A 38 2.59 -5.19 3.02
N PRO A 39 2.58 -3.96 3.54
CA PRO A 39 1.41 -3.44 4.25
C PRO A 39 0.25 -3.18 3.30
N PHE A 40 -0.94 -3.58 3.71
CA PHE A 40 -2.22 -3.14 3.17
C PHE A 40 -3.11 -2.70 4.34
N ARG A 41 -4.06 -1.80 4.09
CA ARG A 41 -5.05 -1.38 5.11
C ARG A 41 -6.47 -1.61 4.59
N ILE A 42 -7.17 -2.58 5.18
CA ILE A 42 -8.59 -2.84 4.87
C ILE A 42 -9.50 -1.77 5.47
N ASP A 43 -9.16 -1.28 6.66
CA ASP A 43 -9.86 -0.19 7.34
C ASP A 43 -8.90 1.00 7.59
N PRO A 44 -8.82 1.95 6.63
CA PRO A 44 -8.07 3.19 6.82
C PRO A 44 -8.65 4.08 7.94
N THR A 45 -9.90 3.86 8.33
CA THR A 45 -10.65 4.65 9.32
C THR A 45 -10.60 4.05 10.72
N ALA A 46 -9.91 2.92 10.90
CA ALA A 46 -9.77 2.27 12.19
C ALA A 46 -9.26 3.27 13.25
N PRO A 47 -9.87 3.26 14.46
CA PRO A 47 -9.56 4.21 15.51
C PRO A 47 -8.12 4.05 16.01
N ALA A 48 -7.60 5.12 16.63
CA ALA A 48 -6.28 5.08 17.25
C ALA A 48 -6.24 4.18 18.49
N GLY A 49 -7.32 4.17 19.29
CA GLY A 49 -7.53 3.22 20.39
C GLY A 49 -8.39 2.06 19.94
N ALA A 50 -8.07 0.85 20.39
CA ALA A 50 -8.84 -0.34 20.06
C ALA A 50 -10.26 -0.28 20.65
N GLU A 51 -11.23 -0.76 19.86
CA GLU A 51 -12.63 -0.87 20.26
C GLU A 51 -13.05 -2.34 20.21
N PRO A 52 -13.96 -2.79 21.10
CA PRO A 52 -14.52 -4.14 21.00
C PRO A 52 -15.18 -4.38 19.64
N LEU A 53 -14.75 -5.44 18.94
CA LEU A 53 -15.23 -5.71 17.59
C LEU A 53 -16.70 -6.13 17.57
N ASP A 54 -17.16 -6.80 18.62
CA ASP A 54 -18.53 -7.30 18.73
C ASP A 54 -19.57 -6.17 18.78
N GLU A 55 -19.23 -5.01 19.36
CA GLU A 55 -20.07 -3.81 19.32
C GLU A 55 -20.19 -3.26 17.90
N LEU A 56 -19.06 -3.16 17.18
CA LEU A 56 -19.03 -2.72 15.79
C LEU A 56 -19.86 -3.62 14.87
N LEU A 57 -19.76 -4.93 15.04
CA LEU A 57 -20.50 -5.90 14.20
C LEU A 57 -22.01 -5.87 14.42
N ARG A 58 -22.48 -5.24 15.51
CA ARG A 58 -23.90 -5.00 15.78
C ARG A 58 -24.41 -3.72 15.10
N ASP A 59 -23.53 -2.88 14.55
CA ASP A 59 -23.92 -1.70 13.78
C ASP A 59 -24.55 -2.11 12.43
N PRO A 60 -25.80 -1.70 12.14
CA PRO A 60 -26.48 -2.06 10.89
C PRO A 60 -25.77 -1.59 9.61
N TRP A 61 -25.04 -0.47 9.66
CA TRP A 61 -24.27 0.02 8.52
C TRP A 61 -23.05 -0.87 8.26
N VAL A 62 -22.33 -1.26 9.32
CA VAL A 62 -21.19 -2.18 9.22
C VAL A 62 -21.64 -3.56 8.72
N ASP A 63 -22.75 -4.07 9.26
CA ASP A 63 -23.31 -5.34 8.81
C ASP A 63 -23.72 -5.29 7.32
N ALA A 64 -24.29 -4.17 6.84
CA ALA A 64 -24.61 -4.00 5.42
C ALA A 64 -23.36 -4.01 4.52
N GLU A 65 -22.29 -3.29 4.91
CA GLU A 65 -21.02 -3.27 4.17
C GLU A 65 -20.37 -4.67 4.14
N LEU A 66 -20.35 -5.39 5.26
CA LEU A 66 -19.79 -6.75 5.32
C LEU A 66 -20.60 -7.75 4.48
N ARG A 67 -21.93 -7.63 4.43
CA ARG A 67 -22.78 -8.43 3.54
C ARG A 67 -22.50 -8.13 2.06
N ALA A 68 -22.10 -6.92 1.69
CA ALA A 68 -21.70 -6.64 0.30
C ALA A 68 -20.48 -7.47 -0.12
N CYS A 69 -19.58 -7.81 0.82
CA CYS A 69 -18.45 -8.71 0.56
C CYS A 69 -18.85 -10.19 0.49
N ALA A 70 -19.96 -10.58 1.13
CA ALA A 70 -20.50 -11.95 1.10
C ALA A 70 -22.04 -11.93 0.99
N PRO A 71 -22.61 -11.63 -0.20
CA PRO A 71 -24.03 -11.29 -0.37
C PRO A 71 -25.03 -12.38 0.05
N HIS A 72 -24.55 -13.62 0.20
CA HIS A 72 -25.37 -14.79 0.52
C HIS A 72 -25.26 -15.23 1.98
N LEU A 73 -24.49 -14.52 2.82
CA LEU A 73 -24.24 -14.88 4.22
C LEU A 73 -24.53 -13.68 5.12
N THR A 74 -25.08 -13.95 6.31
CA THR A 74 -25.04 -12.96 7.39
C THR A 74 -23.60 -12.79 7.89
N THR A 75 -23.32 -11.68 8.56
CA THR A 75 -21.99 -11.44 9.18
C THR A 75 -21.59 -12.57 10.12
N GLU A 76 -22.52 -13.09 10.92
CA GLU A 76 -22.29 -14.24 11.82
C GLU A 76 -21.98 -15.52 11.04
N GLN A 77 -22.78 -15.86 10.02
CA GLN A 77 -22.55 -17.05 9.18
C GLN A 77 -21.19 -16.99 8.48
N ASN A 78 -20.81 -15.82 7.97
CA ASN A 78 -19.51 -15.64 7.34
C ASN A 78 -18.36 -15.81 8.35
N ARG A 79 -18.50 -15.29 9.59
CA ARG A 79 -17.51 -15.49 10.66
C ARG A 79 -17.34 -16.97 11.02
N THR A 80 -18.44 -17.71 11.17
CA THR A 80 -18.41 -19.16 11.44
C THR A 80 -17.70 -19.90 10.31
N ARG A 81 -18.06 -19.64 9.05
CA ARG A 81 -17.40 -20.23 7.88
C ARG A 81 -15.89 -19.96 7.86
N VAL A 82 -15.48 -18.73 8.14
CA VAL A 82 -14.05 -18.36 8.18
C VAL A 82 -13.33 -19.07 9.32
N ALA A 83 -13.97 -19.24 10.49
CA ALA A 83 -13.41 -20.00 11.61
C ALA A 83 -13.23 -21.49 11.28
N GLU A 84 -14.20 -22.10 10.62
CA GLU A 84 -14.12 -23.49 10.15
C GLU A 84 -12.98 -23.69 9.14
N LEU A 85 -12.83 -22.76 8.19
CA LEU A 85 -11.72 -22.78 7.23
C LEU A 85 -10.38 -22.62 7.94
N ALA A 86 -10.25 -21.67 8.87
CA ALA A 86 -9.04 -21.49 9.64
C ALA A 86 -8.66 -22.75 10.44
N ALA A 87 -9.64 -23.41 11.07
CA ALA A 87 -9.43 -24.66 11.77
C ALA A 87 -8.96 -25.79 10.81
N ALA A 88 -9.54 -25.87 9.61
CA ALA A 88 -9.13 -26.83 8.58
C ALA A 88 -7.69 -26.60 8.08
N GLU A 89 -7.20 -25.35 8.11
CA GLU A 89 -5.80 -25.01 7.82
C GLU A 89 -4.86 -25.16 9.04
N GLY A 90 -5.35 -25.73 10.16
CA GLY A 90 -4.53 -26.02 11.33
C GLY A 90 -4.34 -24.84 12.30
N LEU A 91 -5.12 -23.77 12.18
CA LEU A 91 -5.05 -22.59 13.07
C LEU A 91 -5.76 -22.82 14.43
N GLY A 92 -6.31 -24.01 14.64
CA GLY A 92 -6.93 -24.44 15.88
C GLY A 92 -8.40 -24.03 16.01
N PRO A 93 -9.06 -24.47 17.10
CA PRO A 93 -10.50 -24.26 17.31
C PRO A 93 -10.84 -22.87 17.87
N ARG A 94 -9.84 -22.12 18.37
CA ARG A 94 -10.02 -20.75 18.83
C ARG A 94 -9.69 -19.81 17.68
N TRP A 95 -10.70 -19.10 17.20
CA TRP A 95 -10.56 -18.20 16.07
C TRP A 95 -11.48 -16.99 16.17
N GLY A 96 -10.91 -15.82 15.87
CA GLY A 96 -11.64 -14.58 15.69
C GLY A 96 -10.99 -13.41 16.41
N ALA A 97 -11.01 -12.26 15.75
CA ALA A 97 -10.59 -11.01 16.36
C ALA A 97 -11.59 -10.58 17.46
N GLY A 98 -11.06 -10.11 18.59
CA GLY A 98 -11.82 -9.45 19.65
C GLY A 98 -11.92 -7.93 19.50
N TRP A 99 -11.04 -7.33 18.69
CA TRP A 99 -10.84 -5.88 18.63
C TRP A 99 -10.88 -5.35 17.20
N ARG A 100 -11.49 -4.17 17.02
CA ARG A 100 -11.29 -3.30 15.86
C ARG A 100 -10.09 -2.41 16.15
N VAL A 101 -9.03 -2.56 15.37
CA VAL A 101 -7.71 -1.97 15.68
C VAL A 101 -7.10 -1.33 14.44
N SER A 102 -6.34 -0.26 14.64
CA SER A 102 -5.44 0.25 13.61
C SER A 102 -4.23 -0.68 13.48
N SER A 103 -4.03 -1.26 12.30
CA SER A 103 -2.89 -2.12 12.00
C SER A 103 -1.58 -1.35 11.75
N GLY A 104 -1.58 -0.02 11.90
CA GLY A 104 -0.43 0.83 11.56
C GLY A 104 0.85 0.48 12.33
N GLN A 105 0.75 0.29 13.65
CA GLN A 105 1.92 -0.06 14.48
C GLN A 105 2.42 -1.48 14.21
N ALA A 106 1.51 -2.42 13.98
CA ALA A 106 1.88 -3.77 13.56
C ALA A 106 2.63 -3.77 12.21
N HIS A 107 2.14 -3.01 11.23
CA HIS A 107 2.83 -2.84 9.93
C HIS A 107 4.21 -2.19 10.08
N ARG A 108 4.37 -1.23 11.00
CA ARG A 108 5.68 -0.64 11.33
C ARG A 108 6.63 -1.71 11.89
N LEU A 109 6.17 -2.52 12.83
CA LEU A 109 6.98 -3.59 13.41
C LEU A 109 7.42 -4.62 12.34
N ILE A 110 6.50 -5.00 11.46
CA ILE A 110 6.76 -5.94 10.35
C ILE A 110 7.77 -5.38 9.34
N ALA A 111 7.67 -4.09 9.00
CA ALA A 111 8.65 -3.44 8.12
C ALA A 111 10.04 -3.36 8.78
N LEU A 112 10.10 -2.99 10.07
CA LEU A 112 11.34 -2.94 10.84
C LEU A 112 11.99 -4.32 10.95
N ALA A 113 11.21 -5.38 11.16
CA ALA A 113 11.70 -6.76 11.21
C ALA A 113 12.36 -7.19 9.90
N LEU A 114 11.78 -6.84 8.74
CA LEU A 114 12.40 -7.07 7.44
C LEU A 114 13.73 -6.32 7.30
N ARG A 115 13.76 -5.05 7.72
CA ARG A 115 14.94 -4.19 7.60
C ARG A 115 16.11 -4.66 8.46
N GLU A 116 15.83 -5.12 9.68
CA GLU A 116 16.86 -5.51 10.66
C GLU A 116 17.27 -6.99 10.57
N GLY A 117 16.34 -7.90 10.25
CA GLY A 117 16.58 -9.35 10.28
C GLY A 117 16.15 -10.12 9.04
N GLY A 118 15.71 -9.43 7.99
CA GLY A 118 15.35 -10.04 6.72
C GLY A 118 14.03 -10.81 6.74
N PRO A 119 13.72 -11.53 5.64
CA PRO A 119 12.42 -12.17 5.43
C PRO A 119 12.01 -13.17 6.51
N ARG A 120 12.97 -13.90 7.08
CA ARG A 120 12.68 -14.89 8.14
C ARG A 120 12.21 -14.22 9.43
N LEU A 121 12.87 -13.14 9.85
CA LEU A 121 12.44 -12.40 11.04
C LEU A 121 11.10 -11.70 10.78
N GLN A 122 10.91 -11.15 9.57
CA GLN A 122 9.64 -10.58 9.17
C GLN A 122 8.50 -11.60 9.29
N ASP A 123 8.68 -12.81 8.76
CA ASP A 123 7.65 -13.84 8.82
C ASP A 123 7.31 -14.25 10.26
N ALA A 124 8.31 -14.40 11.14
CA ALA A 124 8.11 -14.71 12.55
C ALA A 124 7.30 -13.61 13.28
N VAL A 125 7.56 -12.34 12.98
CA VAL A 125 6.79 -11.22 13.53
C VAL A 125 5.36 -11.22 12.98
N VAL A 126 5.17 -11.45 11.67
CA VAL A 126 3.83 -11.54 11.06
C VAL A 126 3.02 -12.67 11.70
N GLU A 127 3.63 -13.84 11.86
CA GLU A 127 3.05 -15.00 12.53
C GLU A 127 2.57 -14.63 13.95
N GLY A 128 3.43 -14.00 14.75
CA GLY A 128 3.09 -13.57 16.10
C GLY A 128 1.96 -12.53 16.16
N VAL A 129 1.95 -11.54 15.25
CA VAL A 129 0.89 -10.54 15.16
C VAL A 129 -0.45 -11.19 14.77
N LEU A 130 -0.47 -12.04 13.75
CA LEU A 130 -1.67 -12.73 13.30
C LEU A 130 -2.22 -13.66 14.38
N HIS A 131 -1.35 -14.39 15.08
CA HIS A 131 -1.72 -15.22 16.23
C HIS A 131 -2.31 -14.38 17.38
N ALA A 132 -1.64 -13.29 17.77
CA ALA A 132 -2.13 -12.38 18.81
C ALA A 132 -3.54 -11.87 18.48
N HIS A 133 -3.77 -11.47 17.22
CA HIS A 133 -5.06 -10.93 16.81
C HIS A 133 -6.18 -11.98 16.70
N PHE A 134 -5.93 -13.11 16.03
CA PHE A 134 -6.99 -14.05 15.67
C PHE A 134 -7.13 -15.26 16.60
N VAL A 135 -6.08 -15.62 17.34
CA VAL A 135 -6.09 -16.81 18.21
C VAL A 135 -6.12 -16.40 19.67
N ALA A 136 -5.31 -15.41 20.05
CA ALA A 136 -5.32 -14.87 21.41
C ALA A 136 -6.37 -13.76 21.62
N ALA A 137 -6.98 -13.24 20.54
CA ALA A 137 -7.96 -12.16 20.56
C ALA A 137 -7.46 -10.88 21.27
N GLU A 138 -6.17 -10.56 21.12
CA GLU A 138 -5.51 -9.41 21.73
C GLU A 138 -5.57 -8.16 20.84
N ASP A 139 -5.37 -7.01 21.48
CA ASP A 139 -5.23 -5.72 20.82
C ASP A 139 -3.81 -5.56 20.23
N ILE A 140 -3.67 -5.75 18.92
CA ILE A 140 -2.42 -5.53 18.19
C ILE A 140 -2.10 -4.05 17.91
N GLY A 141 -2.94 -3.12 18.37
CA GLY A 141 -2.60 -1.70 18.51
C GLY A 141 -1.83 -1.39 19.80
N SER A 142 -1.82 -2.30 20.77
CA SER A 142 -1.12 -2.13 22.05
C SER A 142 0.39 -2.28 21.90
N ALA A 143 1.13 -1.28 22.37
CA ALA A 143 2.59 -1.32 22.41
C ALA A 143 3.12 -2.51 23.22
N ALA A 144 2.45 -2.89 24.31
CA ALA A 144 2.86 -4.01 25.15
C ALA A 144 2.68 -5.37 24.44
N VAL A 145 1.60 -5.53 23.67
CA VAL A 145 1.35 -6.74 22.86
C VAL A 145 2.39 -6.85 21.74
N LEU A 146 2.64 -5.76 21.01
CA LEU A 146 3.61 -5.75 19.92
C LEU A 146 5.06 -5.96 20.40
N ASP A 147 5.42 -5.41 21.56
CA ASP A 147 6.73 -5.62 22.18
C ASP A 147 6.93 -7.08 22.61
N ARG A 148 5.89 -7.72 23.16
CA ARG A 148 5.91 -9.16 23.47
C ARG A 148 6.06 -10.00 22.20
N VAL A 149 5.27 -9.73 21.16
CA VAL A 149 5.35 -10.40 19.85
C VAL A 149 6.76 -10.27 19.26
N ALA A 150 7.34 -9.07 19.29
CA ALA A 150 8.69 -8.83 18.78
C ALA A 150 9.73 -9.69 19.52
N ARG A 151 9.69 -9.74 20.86
CA ARG A 151 10.60 -10.57 21.66
C ARG A 151 10.45 -12.06 21.38
N GLU A 152 9.23 -12.56 21.32
CA GLU A 152 8.94 -13.98 21.02
C GLU A 152 9.43 -14.39 19.64
N ALA A 153 9.38 -13.47 18.66
CA ALA A 153 9.94 -13.66 17.32
C ALA A 153 11.48 -13.52 17.25
N GLY A 154 12.16 -13.19 18.36
CA GLY A 154 13.61 -12.98 18.39
C GLY A 154 14.07 -11.57 17.97
N PHE A 155 13.19 -10.56 18.08
CA PHE A 155 13.46 -9.15 17.78
C PHE A 155 13.22 -8.25 19.01
N PRO A 156 14.03 -8.35 20.07
CA PRO A 156 13.77 -7.65 21.33
C PRO A 156 13.84 -6.12 21.25
N GLU A 157 14.51 -5.57 20.23
CA GLU A 157 14.58 -4.13 19.94
C GLU A 157 13.33 -3.61 19.23
N GLY A 158 12.51 -4.50 18.64
CA GLY A 158 11.39 -4.13 17.80
C GLY A 158 10.32 -3.29 18.51
N GLY A 159 9.89 -3.71 19.70
CA GLY A 159 8.94 -2.95 20.52
C GLY A 159 9.46 -1.55 20.89
N PRO A 160 10.67 -1.42 21.46
CA PRO A 160 11.29 -0.13 21.73
C PRO A 160 11.34 0.81 20.51
N LEU A 161 11.63 0.31 19.31
CA LEU A 161 11.66 1.13 18.09
C LEU A 161 10.31 1.78 17.73
N LEU A 162 9.19 1.19 18.15
CA LEU A 162 7.85 1.74 17.90
C LEU A 162 7.56 3.02 18.71
N SER A 163 8.32 3.29 19.77
CA SER A 163 8.17 4.50 20.58
C SER A 163 8.57 5.79 19.83
N GLY A 164 9.40 5.67 18.78
CA GLY A 164 9.77 6.77 17.89
C GLY A 164 8.98 6.77 16.58
N ASP A 165 9.57 7.37 15.54
CA ASP A 165 9.04 7.45 14.17
C ASP A 165 9.61 6.36 13.24
N ALA A 166 10.37 5.41 13.79
CA ALA A 166 11.02 4.35 13.04
C ALA A 166 9.99 3.56 12.19
N GLY A 167 10.26 3.45 10.89
CA GLY A 167 9.40 2.75 9.95
C GLY A 167 8.14 3.52 9.49
N GLU A 168 7.82 4.71 10.04
CA GLU A 168 6.62 5.45 9.63
C GLU A 168 6.64 5.86 8.16
N ARG A 169 7.76 6.45 7.72
CA ARG A 169 7.96 6.84 6.33
C ARG A 169 7.95 5.63 5.41
N GLU A 170 8.62 4.55 5.81
CA GLU A 170 8.71 3.32 5.04
C GLU A 170 7.33 2.69 4.81
N VAL A 171 6.55 2.48 5.88
CA VAL A 171 5.19 1.92 5.77
C VAL A 171 4.28 2.82 4.94
N ARG A 172 4.38 4.14 5.11
CA ARG A 172 3.62 5.11 4.29
C ARG A 172 3.97 4.98 2.81
N GLU A 173 5.25 4.94 2.46
CA GLU A 173 5.70 4.75 1.08
C GLU A 173 5.23 3.40 0.53
N LEU A 174 5.34 2.30 1.30
CA LEU A 174 4.90 0.98 0.88
C LEU A 174 3.39 0.94 0.61
N LEU A 175 2.55 1.50 1.49
CA LEU A 175 1.10 1.59 1.27
C LEU A 175 0.76 2.33 -0.04
N LEU A 176 1.48 3.42 -0.32
CA LEU A 176 1.33 4.17 -1.56
C LEU A 176 1.79 3.37 -2.78
N ARG A 177 2.90 2.62 -2.68
CA ARG A 177 3.36 1.71 -3.74
C ARG A 177 2.31 0.65 -4.05
N GLY A 178 1.74 0.00 -3.03
CA GLY A 178 0.68 -0.99 -3.19
C GLY A 178 -0.53 -0.43 -3.95
N ARG A 179 -0.97 0.77 -3.57
CA ARG A 179 -2.03 1.49 -4.28
C ARG A 179 -1.66 1.81 -5.73
N ALA A 180 -0.43 2.29 -5.96
CA ALA A 180 0.07 2.67 -7.28
C ALA A 180 0.16 1.49 -8.25
N ILE A 181 0.48 0.28 -7.76
CA ILE A 181 0.50 -0.94 -8.57
C ILE A 181 -0.88 -1.63 -8.68
N GLY A 182 -1.94 -1.03 -8.10
CA GLY A 182 -3.31 -1.52 -8.23
C GLY A 182 -3.70 -2.64 -7.26
N VAL A 183 -2.98 -2.81 -6.14
CA VAL A 183 -3.43 -3.71 -5.06
C VAL A 183 -4.70 -3.12 -4.42
N ARG A 184 -5.77 -3.91 -4.41
CA ARG A 184 -7.10 -3.48 -3.91
C ARG A 184 -7.67 -4.38 -2.82
N THR A 185 -7.04 -5.51 -2.54
CA THR A 185 -7.56 -6.50 -1.58
C THR A 185 -6.45 -7.21 -0.84
N SER A 186 -6.80 -7.75 0.34
CA SER A 186 -5.92 -8.52 1.19
C SER A 186 -6.38 -9.98 1.26
N PRO A 187 -5.48 -10.98 1.11
CA PRO A 187 -4.11 -10.83 0.61
C PRO A 187 -4.09 -10.66 -0.93
N THR A 188 -3.05 -10.02 -1.45
CA THR A 188 -2.67 -10.05 -2.87
C THR A 188 -1.21 -10.47 -3.00
N PHE A 189 -0.94 -11.49 -3.78
CA PHE A 189 0.40 -11.98 -4.08
C PHE A 189 0.92 -11.30 -5.35
N THR A 190 2.15 -10.77 -5.33
CA THR A 190 2.74 -10.12 -6.50
C THR A 190 4.12 -10.66 -6.82
N VAL A 191 4.37 -10.90 -8.10
CA VAL A 191 5.64 -11.39 -8.65
C VAL A 191 5.83 -10.78 -10.03
N GLY A 192 7.00 -10.20 -10.32
CA GLY A 192 7.34 -9.75 -11.67
C GLY A 192 6.36 -8.75 -12.29
N GLY A 193 5.71 -7.90 -11.47
CA GLY A 193 4.69 -6.95 -11.92
C GLY A 193 3.29 -7.55 -12.20
N ARG A 194 3.10 -8.85 -11.95
CA ARG A 194 1.79 -9.52 -11.99
C ARG A 194 1.23 -9.66 -10.57
N ALA A 195 -0.10 -9.76 -10.46
CA ALA A 195 -0.80 -9.90 -9.18
C ALA A 195 -1.82 -11.05 -9.21
N LEU A 196 -1.93 -11.77 -8.10
CA LEU A 196 -2.93 -12.80 -7.83
C LEU A 196 -3.65 -12.45 -6.52
N ALA A 197 -4.95 -12.21 -6.59
CA ALA A 197 -5.75 -11.74 -5.46
C ALA A 197 -6.42 -12.89 -4.69
N GLY A 198 -6.55 -12.70 -3.37
CA GLY A 198 -7.25 -13.60 -2.46
C GLY A 198 -6.38 -14.73 -1.93
N ALA A 199 -6.85 -15.37 -0.85
CA ALA A 199 -6.17 -16.50 -0.20
C ALA A 199 -6.30 -17.79 -1.03
N GLN A 200 -5.61 -17.84 -2.17
CA GLN A 200 -5.58 -19.00 -3.07
C GLN A 200 -4.87 -20.21 -2.41
N GLU A 201 -5.05 -21.39 -2.99
CA GLU A 201 -4.28 -22.58 -2.58
C GLU A 201 -2.79 -22.38 -2.84
N GLY A 202 -1.94 -22.93 -1.97
CA GLY A 202 -0.49 -22.69 -2.01
C GLY A 202 0.16 -23.10 -3.33
N GLU A 203 -0.25 -24.25 -3.88
CA GLU A 203 0.20 -24.72 -5.20
C GLU A 203 -0.12 -23.70 -6.30
N ALA A 204 -1.35 -23.19 -6.35
CA ALA A 204 -1.76 -22.19 -7.33
C ALA A 204 -0.97 -20.87 -7.19
N VAL A 205 -0.65 -20.44 -5.96
CA VAL A 205 0.20 -19.26 -5.72
C VAL A 205 1.62 -19.50 -6.26
N LEU A 206 2.19 -20.68 -6.02
CA LEU A 206 3.55 -21.03 -6.44
C LEU A 206 3.68 -21.20 -7.96
N GLU A 207 2.69 -21.83 -8.60
CA GLU A 207 2.61 -21.93 -10.05
C GLU A 207 2.52 -20.55 -10.70
N PHE A 208 1.62 -19.70 -10.19
CA PHE A 208 1.50 -18.30 -10.61
C PHE A 208 2.84 -17.57 -10.47
N ALA A 209 3.50 -17.71 -9.31
CA ALA A 209 4.77 -17.06 -9.02
C ALA A 209 5.86 -17.50 -10.01
N ALA A 210 5.97 -18.80 -10.27
CA ALA A 210 6.96 -19.35 -11.20
C ALA A 210 6.71 -18.89 -12.64
N GLU A 211 5.45 -18.84 -13.09
CA GLU A 211 5.10 -18.31 -14.42
C GLU A 211 5.42 -16.81 -14.53
N ALA A 212 5.07 -16.03 -13.51
CA ALA A 212 5.31 -14.60 -13.46
C ALA A 212 6.81 -14.26 -13.42
N ALA A 213 7.61 -15.01 -12.66
CA ALA A 213 9.07 -14.85 -12.61
C ALA A 213 9.71 -15.08 -13.99
N ARG A 214 9.37 -16.19 -14.66
CA ARG A 214 9.85 -16.49 -16.03
C ARG A 214 9.41 -15.45 -17.06
N ALA A 215 8.24 -14.84 -16.88
CA ALA A 215 7.78 -13.77 -17.76
C ALA A 215 8.59 -12.48 -17.55
N ALA A 216 8.91 -12.15 -16.29
CA ALA A 216 9.71 -10.98 -15.95
C ALA A 216 11.16 -11.08 -16.46
N GLU A 217 11.77 -12.28 -16.41
CA GLU A 217 13.12 -12.53 -16.96
C GLU A 217 13.19 -12.33 -18.47
N ARG A 218 12.10 -12.61 -19.19
CA ARG A 218 11.98 -12.39 -20.64
C ARG A 218 11.60 -10.95 -21.00
N GLY A 219 11.26 -10.13 -20.00
CA GLY A 219 10.86 -8.73 -20.16
C GLY A 219 12.05 -7.79 -20.28
N PRO A 220 11.79 -6.48 -20.48
CA PRO A 220 12.84 -5.47 -20.43
C PRO A 220 13.50 -5.46 -19.04
N ALA A 221 14.78 -5.08 -19.00
CA ALA A 221 15.56 -5.00 -17.77
C ALA A 221 14.83 -4.18 -16.68
N ARG A 222 15.10 -4.52 -15.41
CA ARG A 222 14.55 -3.81 -14.26
C ARG A 222 14.83 -2.32 -14.40
N MET A 223 13.77 -1.53 -14.25
CA MET A 223 13.86 -0.09 -14.39
C MET A 223 14.71 0.51 -13.27
N PRO A 224 15.43 1.62 -13.52
CA PRO A 224 16.06 2.38 -12.45
C PRO A 224 15.01 2.81 -11.42
N GLU A 225 15.41 2.86 -10.14
CA GLU A 225 14.49 3.15 -9.03
C GLU A 225 13.80 4.50 -9.21
N GLU A 226 14.52 5.48 -9.75
CA GLU A 226 14.01 6.83 -10.00
C GLU A 226 12.85 6.81 -11.01
N VAL A 227 12.98 5.99 -12.06
CA VAL A 227 11.95 5.87 -13.09
C VAL A 227 10.77 5.05 -12.58
N GLU A 228 11.02 4.01 -11.77
CA GLU A 228 9.97 3.26 -11.08
C GLU A 228 9.15 4.20 -10.17
N ARG A 229 9.84 4.98 -9.33
CA ARG A 229 9.23 5.95 -8.40
C ARG A 229 8.42 7.02 -9.14
N LEU A 230 8.93 7.54 -10.25
CA LEU A 230 8.20 8.49 -11.10
C LEU A 230 6.90 7.87 -11.63
N ARG A 231 6.96 6.66 -12.20
CA ARG A 231 5.78 5.95 -12.73
C ARG A 231 4.75 5.63 -11.64
N LEU A 232 5.19 5.26 -10.45
CA LEU A 232 4.31 5.02 -9.31
C LEU A 232 3.59 6.32 -8.90
N ALA A 233 4.30 7.44 -8.86
CA ALA A 233 3.70 8.75 -8.60
C ALA A 233 2.71 9.17 -9.69
N GLU A 234 2.99 8.90 -10.97
CA GLU A 234 2.04 9.11 -12.06
C GLU A 234 0.76 8.28 -11.91
N SER A 235 0.91 7.00 -11.54
CA SER A 235 -0.22 6.11 -11.26
C SER A 235 -1.11 6.65 -10.14
N LEU A 236 -0.51 7.11 -9.03
CA LEU A 236 -1.24 7.71 -7.91
C LEU A 236 -1.99 8.98 -8.33
N LEU A 237 -1.35 9.86 -9.12
CA LEU A 237 -2.04 11.03 -9.65
C LEU A 237 -3.23 10.63 -10.54
N GLY A 238 -3.08 9.60 -11.37
CA GLY A 238 -4.15 9.02 -12.17
C GLY A 238 -5.29 8.44 -11.33
N ALA A 239 -4.97 7.85 -10.17
CA ALA A 239 -5.92 7.38 -9.16
C ALA A 239 -6.49 8.49 -8.25
N ALA A 240 -6.36 9.76 -8.67
CA ALA A 240 -6.81 10.94 -7.94
C ALA A 240 -6.19 11.11 -6.53
N ASP A 241 -4.95 10.63 -6.34
CA ASP A 241 -4.17 10.79 -5.11
C ASP A 241 -2.93 11.68 -5.33
N PRO A 242 -3.11 13.00 -5.52
CA PRO A 242 -2.00 13.92 -5.76
C PRO A 242 -1.06 14.08 -4.55
N LEU A 243 -1.55 13.83 -3.32
CA LEU A 243 -0.72 13.93 -2.11
C LEU A 243 0.15 12.69 -1.92
N GLY A 244 -0.40 11.51 -2.19
CA GLY A 244 0.37 10.26 -2.27
C GLY A 244 1.43 10.34 -3.36
N ALA A 245 1.07 10.85 -4.54
CA ALA A 245 2.02 11.08 -5.63
C ALA A 245 3.18 11.99 -5.20
N LEU A 246 2.91 13.11 -4.52
CA LEU A 246 3.94 14.00 -3.98
C LEU A 246 4.82 13.33 -2.92
N THR A 247 4.24 12.45 -2.10
CA THR A 247 5.00 11.68 -1.11
C THR A 247 6.01 10.76 -1.79
N LEU A 248 5.60 10.03 -2.83
CA LEU A 248 6.52 9.18 -3.60
C LEU A 248 7.55 10.01 -4.38
N LEU A 249 7.15 11.18 -4.88
CA LEU A 249 8.00 12.07 -5.68
C LEU A 249 9.04 12.83 -4.84
N ALA A 250 8.88 12.89 -3.51
CA ALA A 250 9.72 13.74 -2.65
C ALA A 250 11.24 13.51 -2.81
N PRO A 251 11.76 12.26 -2.81
CA PRO A 251 13.20 12.05 -3.03
C PRO A 251 13.68 12.52 -4.41
N LEU A 252 12.85 12.38 -5.45
CA LEU A 252 13.20 12.87 -6.79
C LEU A 252 13.21 14.39 -6.86
N LEU A 253 12.36 15.07 -6.08
CA LEU A 253 12.40 16.54 -5.98
C LEU A 253 13.63 17.05 -5.23
N GLU A 254 14.20 16.25 -4.33
CA GLU A 254 15.42 16.57 -3.59
C GLU A 254 16.67 16.32 -4.45
N GLU A 255 16.74 15.18 -5.14
CA GLU A 255 17.92 14.73 -5.89
C GLU A 255 17.94 15.24 -7.35
N HIS A 256 16.77 15.44 -7.95
CA HIS A 256 16.59 15.80 -9.36
C HIS A 256 15.66 17.02 -9.52
N SER A 257 15.86 18.05 -8.69
CA SER A 257 14.99 19.23 -8.62
C SER A 257 14.83 19.99 -9.95
N ALA A 258 15.78 19.87 -10.87
CA ALA A 258 15.73 20.50 -12.19
C ALA A 258 15.17 19.59 -13.29
N ASP A 259 14.92 18.30 -13.03
CA ASP A 259 14.41 17.39 -14.05
C ASP A 259 12.98 17.77 -14.48
N ARG A 260 12.80 17.94 -15.78
CA ARG A 260 11.53 18.38 -16.38
C ARG A 260 10.35 17.44 -16.10
N ASN A 261 10.57 16.13 -16.06
CA ASN A 261 9.49 15.17 -15.85
C ASN A 261 9.05 15.19 -14.40
N VAL A 262 10.01 15.29 -13.48
CA VAL A 262 9.77 15.48 -12.04
C VAL A 262 9.00 16.77 -11.80
N LEU A 263 9.46 17.91 -12.36
CA LEU A 263 8.79 19.21 -12.23
C LEU A 263 7.39 19.21 -12.84
N ARG A 264 7.21 18.65 -14.03
CA ARG A 264 5.90 18.53 -14.69
C ARG A 264 4.92 17.73 -13.84
N LEU A 265 5.34 16.59 -13.29
CA LEU A 265 4.50 15.77 -12.42
C LEU A 265 4.19 16.49 -11.10
N ALA A 266 5.19 17.11 -10.47
CA ALA A 266 5.02 17.87 -9.23
C ALA A 266 4.03 19.03 -9.41
N ALA A 267 4.16 19.82 -10.48
CA ALA A 267 3.26 20.92 -10.82
C ALA A 267 1.81 20.44 -10.95
N ARG A 268 1.59 19.32 -11.64
CA ARG A 268 0.25 18.69 -11.77
C ARG A 268 -0.30 18.28 -10.41
N CYS A 269 0.53 17.66 -9.56
CA CYS A 269 0.12 17.24 -8.23
C CYS A 269 -0.21 18.45 -7.32
N TYR A 270 0.63 19.49 -7.32
CA TYR A 270 0.37 20.73 -6.56
C TYR A 270 -0.92 21.41 -7.01
N ALA A 271 -1.15 21.50 -8.33
CA ALA A 271 -2.38 22.08 -8.85
C ALA A 271 -3.62 21.26 -8.43
N ARG A 272 -3.57 19.92 -8.52
CA ARG A 272 -4.68 19.03 -8.15
C ARG A 272 -4.95 19.01 -6.64
N SER A 273 -3.93 19.20 -5.82
CA SER A 273 -4.04 19.30 -4.35
C SER A 273 -4.24 20.73 -3.83
N ALA A 274 -4.56 21.69 -4.72
CA ALA A 274 -4.78 23.11 -4.39
C ALA A 274 -3.60 23.85 -3.73
N GLN A 275 -2.38 23.32 -3.85
CA GLN A 275 -1.13 24.00 -3.44
C GLN A 275 -0.69 25.01 -4.51
N LEU A 276 -1.56 26.01 -4.81
CA LEU A 276 -1.45 26.87 -5.99
C LEU A 276 -0.13 27.66 -6.05
N GLY A 277 0.39 28.14 -4.91
CA GLY A 277 1.66 28.85 -4.88
C GLY A 277 2.87 27.96 -5.21
N ARG A 278 2.83 26.67 -4.81
CA ARG A 278 3.89 25.71 -5.19
C ARG A 278 3.75 25.34 -6.67
N ALA A 279 2.53 25.15 -7.14
CA ALA A 279 2.26 24.88 -8.56
C ALA A 279 2.77 26.01 -9.45
N GLU A 280 2.46 27.27 -9.13
CA GLU A 280 2.93 28.44 -9.86
C GLU A 280 4.46 28.52 -9.92
N ARG A 281 5.16 28.39 -8.78
CA ARG A 281 6.64 28.40 -8.77
C ARG A 281 7.23 27.28 -9.63
N THR A 282 6.74 26.06 -9.46
CA THR A 282 7.21 24.88 -10.21
C THR A 282 6.97 25.05 -11.71
N LEU A 283 5.83 25.64 -12.10
CA LEU A 283 5.51 25.91 -13.50
C LEU A 283 6.35 27.05 -14.09
N ALA A 284 6.71 28.05 -13.29
CA ALA A 284 7.62 29.10 -13.73
C ALA A 284 9.01 28.52 -14.03
N ASP A 285 9.52 27.65 -13.16
CA ASP A 285 10.80 26.96 -13.37
C ASP A 285 10.74 26.06 -14.62
N LEU A 286 9.64 25.32 -14.82
CA LEU A 286 9.45 24.47 -15.99
C LEU A 286 9.38 25.29 -17.29
N LEU A 287 8.64 26.40 -17.30
CA LEU A 287 8.51 27.27 -18.47
C LEU A 287 9.78 28.07 -18.77
N ALA A 288 10.62 28.33 -17.77
CA ALA A 288 11.94 28.90 -17.99
C ALA A 288 12.86 27.92 -18.76
N GLN A 289 12.70 26.61 -18.53
CA GLN A 289 13.43 25.56 -19.24
C GLN A 289 12.82 25.22 -20.60
N GLU A 290 11.48 25.11 -20.68
CA GLU A 290 10.73 24.74 -21.88
C GLU A 290 9.62 25.78 -22.18
N PRO A 291 9.96 26.95 -22.74
CA PRO A 291 8.96 27.99 -23.06
C PRO A 291 7.89 27.56 -24.08
N GLY A 292 8.12 26.45 -24.80
CA GLY A 292 7.19 25.87 -25.76
C GLY A 292 6.24 24.81 -25.20
N ASP A 293 6.24 24.55 -23.89
CA ASP A 293 5.35 23.56 -23.28
C ASP A 293 3.91 24.12 -23.17
N ALA A 294 3.10 23.82 -24.17
CA ALA A 294 1.69 24.21 -24.24
C ALA A 294 0.88 23.75 -23.02
N TYR A 295 1.17 22.55 -22.51
CA TYR A 295 0.48 22.00 -21.34
C TYR A 295 0.85 22.77 -20.07
N ALA A 296 2.12 23.08 -19.86
CA ALA A 296 2.58 23.90 -18.74
C ALA A 296 1.97 25.31 -18.78
N HIS A 297 1.88 25.93 -19.97
CA HIS A 297 1.16 27.19 -20.16
C HIS A 297 -0.32 27.08 -19.79
N ARG A 298 -1.02 26.04 -20.26
CA ARG A 298 -2.44 25.80 -19.91
C ARG A 298 -2.62 25.65 -18.40
N LEU A 299 -1.77 24.84 -17.77
CA LEU A 299 -1.82 24.58 -16.33
C LEU A 299 -1.51 25.84 -15.52
N MET A 300 -0.50 26.64 -15.92
CA MET A 300 -0.17 27.93 -15.31
C MET A 300 -1.35 28.89 -15.36
N GLY A 301 -1.97 29.05 -16.54
CA GLY A 301 -3.15 29.88 -16.70
C GLY A 301 -4.32 29.44 -15.81
N SER A 302 -4.56 28.12 -15.70
CA SER A 302 -5.57 27.55 -14.78
C SER A 302 -5.27 27.85 -13.31
N VAL A 303 -4.01 27.69 -12.89
CA VAL A 303 -3.54 27.99 -11.53
C VAL A 303 -3.74 29.47 -11.20
N LEU A 304 -3.29 30.37 -12.07
CA LEU A 304 -3.42 31.82 -11.88
C LEU A 304 -4.90 32.26 -11.82
N ARG A 305 -5.78 31.69 -12.66
CA ARG A 305 -7.23 31.94 -12.56
C ARG A 305 -7.80 31.53 -11.21
N ARG A 306 -7.43 30.35 -10.71
CA ARG A 306 -7.88 29.85 -9.38
C ARG A 306 -7.36 30.71 -8.22
N ARG A 307 -6.29 31.48 -8.43
CA ARG A 307 -5.77 32.47 -7.49
C ARG A 307 -6.41 33.86 -7.62
N GLY A 308 -7.29 34.07 -8.61
CA GLY A 308 -7.88 35.38 -8.89
C GLY A 308 -7.02 36.29 -9.78
N GLU A 309 -5.95 35.78 -10.36
CA GLU A 309 -4.94 36.56 -11.11
C GLU A 309 -5.18 36.50 -12.62
N GLY A 310 -6.39 36.89 -13.04
CA GLY A 310 -6.87 36.74 -14.42
C GLY A 310 -6.00 37.43 -15.48
N GLU A 311 -5.48 38.62 -15.18
CA GLU A 311 -4.60 39.37 -16.09
C GLU A 311 -3.28 38.65 -16.36
N ARG A 312 -2.70 38.03 -15.32
CA ARG A 312 -1.49 37.20 -15.45
C ARG A 312 -1.79 35.88 -16.15
N ALA A 313 -2.99 35.32 -15.99
CA ALA A 313 -3.38 34.07 -16.63
C ALA A 313 -3.57 34.20 -18.15
N ALA A 314 -4.11 35.32 -18.63
CA ALA A 314 -4.54 35.49 -20.02
C ALA A 314 -3.41 35.30 -21.06
N PRO A 315 -2.17 35.78 -20.87
CA PRO A 315 -1.05 35.48 -21.77
C PRO A 315 -0.74 33.99 -21.85
N HIS A 316 -0.71 33.28 -20.71
CA HIS A 316 -0.40 31.84 -20.70
C HIS A 316 -1.48 31.02 -21.41
N LEU A 317 -2.75 31.33 -21.21
CA LEU A 317 -3.85 30.62 -21.89
C LEU A 317 -3.82 30.86 -23.41
N ARG A 318 -3.57 32.10 -23.85
CA ARG A 318 -3.44 32.41 -25.28
C ARG A 318 -2.27 31.66 -25.93
N LEU A 319 -1.12 31.59 -25.25
CA LEU A 319 0.03 30.82 -25.73
C LEU A 319 -0.29 29.32 -25.83
N ALA A 320 -0.96 28.77 -24.82
CA ALA A 320 -1.37 27.36 -24.83
C ALA A 320 -2.29 27.04 -26.02
N SER A 321 -3.34 27.84 -26.25
CA SER A 321 -4.26 27.66 -27.39
C SER A 321 -3.57 27.82 -28.74
N ALA A 322 -2.63 28.77 -28.85
CA ALA A 322 -1.88 28.98 -30.09
C ALA A 322 -0.93 27.82 -30.42
N MET A 323 -0.36 27.17 -29.41
CA MET A 323 0.55 26.03 -29.56
C MET A 323 -0.19 24.70 -29.75
N ALA A 324 -1.33 24.53 -29.09
CA ALA A 324 -2.14 23.32 -29.07
C ALA A 324 -3.64 23.68 -29.13
N PRO A 325 -4.23 23.85 -30.33
CA PRO A 325 -5.61 24.29 -30.52
C PRO A 325 -6.67 23.37 -29.88
N GLU A 326 -6.33 22.12 -29.60
CA GLU A 326 -7.18 21.16 -28.86
C GLU A 326 -7.45 21.55 -27.39
N TYR A 327 -6.87 22.65 -26.92
CA TYR A 327 -7.05 23.19 -25.57
C TYR A 327 -8.16 24.24 -25.45
N ASP A 328 -8.73 24.68 -26.58
CA ASP A 328 -9.89 25.60 -26.65
C ASP A 328 -11.22 24.94 -26.27
#